data_AF-A0A7R8ZVS7-F1
#
_entry.id   AF-A0A7R8ZVS7-F1
#
_cell.length_a   1.000
_cell.length_b   1.000
_cell.length_c   1.000
_cell.angle_alpha   90.00
_cell.angle_beta   90.00
_cell.angle_gamma   90.00
#
_symmetry.space_group_name_H-M   'P 1'
#
loop_
_entity.id
_entity.type
_entity.pdbx_description
1 polymer ?
#
loop_
_entity_poly.entity_id
_entity_poly.type
_entity_poly.pdbx_seq_one_letter_code
_entity_poly.pdbx_strand_id
1 'polypeptide(L)'
;MPTSFQQFPKQCALVEAAKTFDRDGTGDLLQFYLKDGTFLEVPNNEADIVNTPWDLGTCFISMGVHYWYDSFEITDDCQEFKPAFLLYNGGVLKGWGWASFGDYESDTYENQPPGSTIVAFMDPVPPCITQLGTEYGLTTQHVFFRDEIEMVC
;
A
#
# COMPACT_ATOMS: atom_id res chain seq x y z
N MET A 1 -1.40 -23.84 -31.12
CA MET A 1 -0.48 -24.24 -30.02
C MET A 1 -0.77 -23.30 -28.87
N PRO A 2 -1.22 -23.76 -27.69
CA PRO A 2 -1.53 -22.85 -26.60
C PRO A 2 -0.22 -22.42 -25.93
N THR A 3 0.04 -21.12 -25.94
CA THR A 3 1.15 -20.49 -25.21
C THR A 3 0.84 -20.55 -23.72
N SER A 4 1.70 -21.23 -22.96
CA SER A 4 1.61 -21.29 -21.51
C SER A 4 1.88 -19.90 -20.94
N PHE A 5 0.95 -19.39 -20.13
CA PHE A 5 1.21 -18.23 -19.29
C PHE A 5 2.29 -18.61 -18.28
N GLN A 6 3.44 -17.96 -18.40
CA GLN A 6 4.56 -18.11 -17.50
C GLN A 6 4.13 -17.55 -16.14
N GLN A 7 4.08 -18.44 -15.16
CA GLN A 7 3.66 -18.13 -13.79
C GLN A 7 4.71 -17.22 -13.14
N PHE A 8 4.45 -15.91 -13.16
CA PHE A 8 5.20 -14.95 -12.35
C PHE A 8 4.97 -15.26 -10.86
N PRO A 9 5.98 -15.08 -9.99
CA PRO A 9 5.79 -15.21 -8.54
C PRO A 9 4.71 -14.23 -8.09
N LYS A 10 3.61 -14.80 -7.57
CA LYS A 10 2.38 -14.12 -7.18
C LYS A 10 2.63 -13.14 -6.03
N GLN A 11 2.76 -11.85 -6.31
CA GLN A 11 2.70 -10.83 -5.25
C GLN A 11 1.75 -9.66 -5.59
N CYS A 12 1.60 -9.29 -6.88
CA CYS A 12 0.57 -8.33 -7.31
C CYS A 12 0.06 -8.71 -8.70
N ALA A 13 -1.24 -8.56 -8.95
CA ALA A 13 -1.80 -8.66 -10.29
C ALA A 13 -2.65 -7.43 -10.55
N LEU A 14 -2.32 -6.68 -11.60
CA LEU A 14 -3.30 -5.81 -12.24
C LEU A 14 -4.28 -6.75 -12.96
N VAL A 15 -5.57 -6.67 -12.65
CA VAL A 15 -6.59 -7.59 -13.18
C VAL A 15 -7.52 -6.80 -14.09
N GLU A 16 -7.83 -7.37 -15.27
CA GLU A 16 -8.38 -6.62 -16.40
C GLU A 16 -9.81 -7.02 -16.78
N ALA A 17 -10.56 -6.04 -17.29
CA ALA A 17 -11.58 -6.30 -18.30
C ALA A 17 -10.92 -6.27 -19.70
N ALA A 18 -10.89 -7.40 -20.41
CA ALA A 18 -10.16 -7.58 -21.68
C ALA A 18 -10.39 -6.53 -22.80
N LYS A 19 -11.46 -5.73 -22.72
CA LYS A 19 -11.74 -4.66 -23.70
C LYS A 19 -10.96 -3.36 -23.44
N THR A 20 -10.55 -3.11 -22.20
CA THR A 20 -9.90 -1.84 -21.81
C THR A 20 -8.40 -1.89 -22.14
N PHE A 21 -7.76 -3.05 -21.96
CA PHE A 21 -6.34 -3.25 -22.28
C PHE A 21 -6.04 -3.09 -23.78
N ASP A 22 -6.86 -3.67 -24.66
CA ASP A 22 -6.70 -3.55 -26.12
C ASP A 22 -6.76 -2.09 -26.61
N ARG A 23 -7.43 -1.20 -25.85
CA ARG A 23 -7.54 0.22 -26.18
C ARG A 23 -6.41 1.06 -25.58
N ASP A 24 -6.14 0.85 -24.30
CA ASP A 24 -5.33 1.78 -23.50
C ASP A 24 -3.93 1.23 -23.16
N GLY A 25 -3.69 -0.08 -23.35
CA GLY A 25 -2.45 -0.76 -22.99
C GLY A 25 -2.10 -0.71 -21.50
N THR A 26 -3.05 -0.32 -20.65
CA THR A 26 -2.88 -0.12 -19.20
C THR A 26 -4.07 -0.71 -18.43
N GLY A 27 -3.83 -1.22 -17.23
CA GLY A 27 -4.86 -1.72 -16.32
C GLY A 27 -5.56 -0.58 -15.57
N ASP A 28 -6.85 -0.75 -15.26
CA ASP A 28 -7.71 0.21 -14.58
C ASP A 28 -8.03 -0.18 -13.12
N LEU A 29 -7.45 -1.27 -12.63
CA LEU A 29 -7.76 -1.88 -11.34
C LEU A 29 -6.52 -2.35 -10.58
N LEU A 30 -6.46 -2.06 -9.29
CA LEU A 30 -5.51 -2.67 -8.36
C LEU A 30 -6.20 -3.77 -7.54
N GLN A 31 -5.65 -4.97 -7.55
CA GLN A 31 -6.10 -6.08 -6.71
C GLN A 31 -4.94 -6.78 -6.00
N PHE A 32 -5.15 -7.13 -4.73
CA PHE A 32 -4.24 -7.99 -3.97
C PHE A 32 -4.76 -9.43 -3.96
N TYR A 33 -3.91 -10.38 -4.33
CA TYR A 33 -4.25 -11.80 -4.23
C TYR A 33 -3.94 -12.30 -2.82
N LEU A 34 -4.98 -12.73 -2.11
CA LEU A 34 -4.88 -13.15 -0.71
C LEU A 34 -4.58 -14.65 -0.59
N LYS A 35 -4.09 -15.03 0.60
CA LYS A 35 -3.69 -16.42 0.91
C LYS A 35 -4.85 -17.42 0.82
N ASP A 36 -6.07 -16.97 1.08
CA ASP A 36 -7.29 -17.78 0.97
C ASP A 36 -7.74 -18.02 -0.48
N GLY A 37 -7.01 -17.45 -1.46
CA GLY A 37 -7.28 -17.58 -2.87
C GLY A 37 -8.26 -16.54 -3.42
N THR A 38 -8.69 -15.58 -2.61
CA THR A 38 -9.56 -14.47 -3.02
C THR A 38 -8.74 -13.27 -3.52
N PHE A 39 -9.43 -12.33 -4.18
CA PHE A 39 -8.86 -11.04 -4.57
C PHE A 39 -9.48 -9.96 -3.70
N LEU A 40 -8.62 -9.13 -3.11
CA LEU A 40 -9.01 -7.87 -2.49
C LEU A 40 -8.89 -6.77 -3.53
N GLU A 41 -10.03 -6.26 -3.96
CA GLU A 41 -10.08 -5.10 -4.84
C GLU A 41 -9.83 -3.82 -4.05
N VAL A 42 -8.99 -2.95 -4.61
CA VAL A 42 -8.77 -1.60 -4.07
C VAL A 42 -9.69 -0.63 -4.81
N PRO A 43 -10.54 0.12 -4.08
CA PRO A 43 -11.36 1.13 -4.71
C PRO A 43 -10.51 2.19 -5.41
N ASN A 44 -10.93 2.65 -6.58
CA ASN A 44 -10.24 3.76 -7.24
C ASN A 44 -10.66 5.12 -6.66
N ASN A 45 -11.89 5.20 -6.12
CA ASN A 45 -12.43 6.39 -5.48
C ASN A 45 -12.42 6.21 -3.96
N GLU A 46 -11.86 7.19 -3.25
CA GLU A 46 -11.73 7.17 -1.78
C GLU A 46 -13.09 7.07 -1.09
N ALA A 47 -14.14 7.64 -1.68
CA ALA A 47 -15.49 7.57 -1.12
C ALA A 47 -16.02 6.13 -0.96
N ASP A 48 -15.47 5.19 -1.74
CA ASP A 48 -15.88 3.78 -1.73
C ASP A 48 -15.08 2.95 -0.70
N ILE A 49 -14.15 3.56 0.04
CA ILE A 49 -13.31 2.87 1.04
C ILE A 49 -14.04 2.50 2.33
N VAL A 50 -15.18 3.15 2.60
CA VAL A 50 -15.92 3.15 3.89
C VAL A 50 -16.34 1.77 4.39
N ASN A 51 -16.32 0.73 3.55
CA ASN A 51 -16.64 -0.66 3.94
C ASN A 51 -15.56 -1.66 3.51
N THR A 52 -14.32 -1.21 3.48
CA THR A 52 -13.15 -2.01 3.11
C THR A 52 -12.22 -2.20 4.31
N PRO A 53 -11.33 -3.20 4.29
CA PRO A 53 -10.35 -3.44 5.36
C PRO A 53 -9.16 -2.46 5.32
N TRP A 54 -9.35 -1.25 4.81
CA TRP A 54 -8.33 -0.22 4.69
C TRP A 54 -8.56 0.83 5.75
N ASP A 55 -7.69 0.84 6.76
CA ASP A 55 -7.76 1.73 7.90
C ASP A 55 -7.19 3.09 7.53
N LEU A 56 -7.92 4.17 7.83
CA LEU A 56 -7.44 5.53 7.61
C LEU A 56 -6.26 5.83 8.53
N GLY A 57 -5.08 6.07 7.95
CA GLY A 57 -3.93 6.59 8.67
C GLY A 57 -3.96 8.11 8.74
N THR A 58 -2.86 8.72 8.33
CA THR A 58 -2.68 10.17 8.35
C THR A 58 -2.59 10.70 6.92
N CYS A 59 -2.95 11.96 6.73
CA CYS A 59 -2.59 12.66 5.50
C CYS A 59 -1.20 13.30 5.65
N PHE A 60 -0.23 12.78 4.88
CA PHE A 60 1.14 13.26 4.90
C PHE A 60 1.34 14.30 3.79
N ILE A 61 1.81 15.49 4.16
CA ILE A 61 2.07 16.59 3.22
C ILE A 61 3.09 16.12 2.17
N SER A 62 2.73 16.23 0.89
CA SER A 62 3.47 15.73 -0.30
C SER A 62 3.24 14.27 -0.70
N MET A 63 2.59 13.46 0.15
CA MET A 63 2.33 12.04 -0.11
C MET A 63 0.84 11.67 -0.15
N GLY A 64 -0.02 12.56 0.33
CA GLY A 64 -1.47 12.37 0.33
C GLY A 64 -1.99 11.56 1.51
N VAL A 65 -3.22 11.08 1.39
CA VAL A 65 -3.91 10.32 2.44
C VAL A 65 -3.44 8.87 2.42
N HIS A 66 -2.90 8.40 3.54
CA HIS A 66 -2.50 7.01 3.71
C HIS A 66 -3.65 6.17 4.26
N TYR A 67 -3.84 5.01 3.64
CA TYR A 67 -4.66 3.95 4.22
C TYR A 67 -3.84 2.69 4.41
N TRP A 68 -3.99 2.03 5.54
CA TRP A 68 -3.21 0.87 5.94
C TRP A 68 -4.07 -0.38 5.94
N TYR A 69 -3.55 -1.48 5.39
CA TYR A 69 -4.35 -2.70 5.32
C TYR A 69 -4.47 -3.35 6.69
N ASP A 70 -5.67 -3.37 7.26
CA ASP A 70 -6.05 -4.12 8.47
C ASP A 70 -4.99 -4.04 9.58
N SER A 71 -4.66 -2.81 9.98
CA SER A 71 -3.46 -2.51 10.76
C SER A 71 -3.77 -2.04 12.18
N PHE A 72 -4.97 -1.56 12.48
CA PHE A 72 -5.26 -0.95 13.78
C PHE A 72 -5.71 -1.90 14.88
N GLU A 73 -6.07 -3.14 14.56
CA GLU A 73 -6.39 -4.18 15.55
C GLU A 73 -5.14 -4.93 16.07
N ILE A 74 -3.95 -4.59 15.58
CA ILE A 74 -2.71 -5.29 15.91
C ILE A 74 -2.17 -4.83 17.26
N THR A 75 -2.21 -5.71 18.27
CA THR A 75 -1.72 -5.39 19.62
C THR A 75 -0.51 -6.21 20.08
N ASP A 76 -0.30 -7.40 19.49
CA ASP A 76 0.74 -8.35 19.92
C ASP A 76 2.06 -8.12 19.14
N ASP A 77 2.94 -9.10 19.03
CA ASP A 77 4.32 -9.01 18.52
C ASP A 77 4.48 -8.66 17.01
N CYS A 78 3.51 -7.95 16.44
CA CYS A 78 3.48 -7.48 15.06
C CYS A 78 3.58 -8.60 14.00
N GLN A 79 3.39 -9.88 14.39
CA GLN A 79 3.36 -11.00 13.45
C GLN A 79 2.21 -10.90 12.43
N GLU A 80 1.14 -10.21 12.81
CA GLU A 80 -0.05 -10.00 11.96
C GLU A 80 0.03 -8.71 11.14
N PHE A 81 1.12 -7.95 11.25
CA PHE A 81 1.30 -6.73 10.48
C PHE A 81 1.29 -7.00 8.99
N LYS A 82 0.35 -6.36 8.30
CA LYS A 82 0.22 -6.43 6.85
C LYS A 82 0.87 -5.19 6.25
N PRO A 83 1.93 -5.35 5.45
CA PRO A 83 2.79 -4.23 5.07
C PRO A 83 2.17 -3.30 4.01
N ALA A 84 0.97 -3.57 3.52
CA ALA A 84 0.39 -2.83 2.40
C ALA A 84 -0.23 -1.50 2.87
N PHE A 85 0.01 -0.44 2.09
CA PHE A 85 -0.69 0.83 2.23
C PHE A 85 -1.11 1.41 0.88
N LEU A 86 -2.12 2.28 0.89
CA LEU A 86 -2.64 3.00 -0.27
C LEU A 86 -2.39 4.50 -0.12
N LEU A 87 -2.31 5.17 -1.25
CA LEU A 87 -2.15 6.62 -1.34
C LEU A 87 -3.29 7.22 -2.17
N TYR A 88 -4.09 8.07 -1.52
CA TYR A 88 -5.14 8.85 -2.18
C TYR A 88 -4.76 10.33 -2.24
N ASN A 89 -5.16 10.99 -3.32
CA ASN A 89 -5.02 12.43 -3.50
C ASN A 89 -6.26 12.96 -4.21
N GLY A 90 -6.92 13.96 -3.62
CA GLY A 90 -8.17 14.52 -4.16
C GLY A 90 -9.28 13.48 -4.34
N GLY A 91 -9.36 12.46 -3.47
CA GLY A 91 -10.37 11.42 -3.54
C GLY A 91 -10.10 10.29 -4.54
N VAL A 92 -8.92 10.25 -5.17
CA VAL A 92 -8.57 9.25 -6.19
C VAL A 92 -7.30 8.51 -5.81
N LEU A 93 -7.28 7.20 -6.04
CA LEU A 93 -6.11 6.34 -5.82
C LEU A 93 -4.97 6.75 -6.75
N LYS A 94 -3.81 7.09 -6.18
CA LYS A 94 -2.62 7.51 -6.95
C LYS A 94 -1.48 6.50 -6.89
N GLY A 95 -1.45 5.69 -5.84
CA GLY A 95 -0.43 4.69 -5.66
C GLY A 95 -0.70 3.81 -4.47
N TRP A 96 0.25 2.94 -4.23
CA TRP A 96 0.24 1.99 -3.13
C TRP A 96 1.69 1.68 -2.75
N GLY A 97 1.90 0.96 -1.66
CA GLY A 97 3.25 0.62 -1.25
C GLY A 97 3.34 -0.48 -0.21
N TRP A 98 4.59 -0.79 0.12
CA TRP A 98 4.97 -1.73 1.18
C TRP A 98 5.71 -1.00 2.28
N ALA A 99 5.39 -1.28 3.53
CA ALA A 99 6.12 -0.80 4.69
C ALA A 99 6.67 -1.99 5.49
N SER A 100 7.89 -1.89 5.96
CA SER A 100 8.55 -2.98 6.69
C SER A 100 9.56 -2.42 7.67
N PHE A 101 9.82 -3.14 8.77
CA PHE A 101 10.81 -2.71 9.75
C PHE A 101 12.23 -3.02 9.32
N GLY A 102 13.15 -2.10 9.60
CA GLY A 102 14.56 -2.18 9.24
C GLY A 102 14.98 -1.11 8.23
N ASP A 103 16.19 -1.27 7.71
CA ASP A 103 16.84 -0.39 6.73
C ASP A 103 17.25 -1.25 5.52
N TYR A 104 16.84 -0.85 4.32
CA TYR A 104 17.18 -1.54 3.09
C TYR A 104 18.07 -0.68 2.19
N GLU A 105 19.21 -1.23 1.78
CA GLU A 105 20.14 -0.58 0.87
C GLU A 105 19.62 -0.61 -0.59
N SER A 106 18.78 0.36 -0.96
CA SER A 106 18.38 0.61 -2.34
C SER A 106 17.84 2.02 -2.55
N ASP A 107 18.06 2.58 -3.74
CA ASP A 107 17.49 3.87 -4.13
C ASP A 107 15.95 3.82 -4.34
N THR A 108 15.36 2.62 -4.35
CA THR A 108 13.91 2.41 -4.50
C THR A 108 13.16 2.35 -3.18
N TYR A 109 13.89 2.33 -2.06
CA TYR A 109 13.34 2.30 -0.71
C TYR A 109 13.59 3.64 -0.01
N GLU A 110 12.61 4.08 0.76
CA GLU A 110 12.74 5.22 1.66
C GLU A 110 12.92 4.71 3.09
N ASN A 111 14.11 4.93 3.66
CA ASN A 111 14.45 4.50 5.01
C ASN A 111 14.18 5.62 6.02
N GLN A 112 13.26 5.38 6.94
CA GLN A 112 12.97 6.25 8.07
C GLN A 112 13.79 5.77 9.29
N PRO A 113 14.63 6.63 9.89
CA PRO A 113 15.49 6.22 10.99
C PRO A 113 14.68 5.82 12.23
N PRO A 114 15.24 5.02 13.15
CA PRO A 114 14.55 4.64 14.38
C PRO A 114 14.11 5.85 15.21
N GLY A 115 12.87 5.83 15.69
CA GLY A 115 12.27 6.92 16.49
C GLY A 115 11.63 8.05 15.68
N SER A 116 11.37 7.83 14.39
CA SER A 116 10.86 8.83 13.44
C SER A 116 9.34 8.73 13.16
N THR A 117 8.94 9.40 12.07
CA THR A 117 7.64 9.90 11.56
C THR A 117 6.48 8.92 11.41
N ILE A 118 6.45 7.78 12.11
CA ILE A 118 5.35 6.79 12.00
C ILE A 118 3.98 7.43 12.28
N VAL A 119 3.91 8.33 13.26
CA VAL A 119 2.70 9.12 13.58
C VAL A 119 2.25 10.05 12.44
N ALA A 120 3.16 10.41 11.54
CA ALA A 120 2.85 11.21 10.35
C ALA A 120 2.17 10.38 9.26
N PHE A 121 2.19 9.04 9.35
CA PHE A 121 1.58 8.14 8.39
C PHE A 121 0.41 7.33 8.95
N MET A 122 0.40 7.03 10.26
CA MET A 122 -0.63 6.23 10.94
C MET A 122 -1.21 7.00 12.14
N ASP A 123 -2.54 7.00 12.29
CA ASP A 123 -3.24 7.50 13.47
C ASP A 123 -4.53 6.69 13.73
N PRO A 124 -4.63 5.92 14.83
CA PRO A 124 -3.61 5.71 15.86
C PRO A 124 -2.48 4.80 15.37
N VAL A 125 -1.28 4.95 15.94
CA VAL A 125 -0.19 4.00 15.71
C VAL A 125 -0.34 2.79 16.64
N PRO A 126 -0.40 1.55 16.12
CA PRO A 126 -0.41 0.36 16.96
C PRO A 126 0.84 0.26 17.85
N PRO A 127 0.74 -0.22 19.11
CA PRO A 127 1.86 -0.26 20.04
C PRO A 127 3.07 -1.05 19.53
N CYS A 128 2.85 -2.20 18.87
CA CYS A 128 3.94 -3.01 18.36
C CYS A 128 4.70 -2.33 17.21
N ILE A 129 3.99 -1.57 16.36
CA ILE A 129 4.60 -0.78 15.27
C ILE A 129 5.44 0.34 15.86
N THR A 130 4.96 1.00 16.92
CA THR A 130 5.73 2.01 17.65
C THR A 130 7.03 1.42 18.20
N GLN A 131 6.96 0.23 18.80
CA GLN A 131 8.12 -0.45 19.35
C GLN A 131 9.14 -0.82 18.26
N LEU A 132 8.72 -1.57 17.25
CA LEU A 132 9.61 -2.04 16.19
C LEU A 132 10.16 -0.88 15.34
N GLY A 133 9.33 0.13 15.07
CA GLY A 133 9.77 1.34 14.39
C GLY A 133 10.79 2.16 15.18
N THR A 134 10.71 2.14 16.52
CA THR A 134 11.71 2.78 17.39
C THR A 134 13.00 1.98 17.47
N GLU A 135 12.94 0.66 17.33
CA GLU A 135 14.11 -0.23 17.43
C GLU A 135 14.85 -0.36 16.09
N TYR A 136 14.11 -0.52 14.99
CA TYR A 136 14.66 -0.89 13.67
C TYR A 136 14.46 0.19 12.60
N GLY A 137 13.62 1.20 12.84
CA GLY A 137 13.18 2.12 11.78
C GLY A 137 12.09 1.52 10.91
N LEU A 138 11.61 2.31 9.94
CA LEU A 138 10.60 1.91 8.96
C LEU A 138 11.13 2.16 7.56
N THR A 139 11.09 1.14 6.71
CA THR A 139 11.38 1.27 5.29
C THR A 139 10.09 1.19 4.50
N THR A 140 9.90 2.11 3.54
CA THR A 140 8.75 2.11 2.64
C THR A 140 9.17 2.02 1.17
N GLN A 141 8.39 1.28 0.38
CA GLN A 141 8.46 1.27 -1.08
C GLN A 141 7.16 1.82 -1.64
N HIS A 142 7.26 2.81 -2.52
CA HIS A 142 6.12 3.44 -3.17
C HIS A 142 6.02 3.00 -4.64
N VAL A 143 4.80 2.72 -5.08
CA VAL A 143 4.45 2.42 -6.47
C VAL A 143 3.36 3.37 -6.91
N PHE A 144 3.72 4.33 -7.76
CA PHE A 144 2.81 5.34 -8.30
C PHE A 144 2.27 4.95 -9.66
N PHE A 145 0.99 5.24 -9.92
CA PHE A 145 0.35 4.95 -11.20
C PHE A 145 0.56 6.04 -12.27
N ARG A 146 0.91 7.26 -11.85
CA ARG A 146 1.12 8.42 -12.73
C ARG A 146 2.25 9.28 -12.19
N ASP A 147 2.87 10.05 -13.07
CA ASP A 147 3.98 10.98 -12.76
C ASP A 147 3.56 12.22 -11.93
N GLU A 148 2.47 12.17 -11.18
CA GLU A 148 2.01 13.27 -10.33
C GLU A 148 2.74 13.21 -8.98
N ILE A 149 3.79 14.03 -8.84
CA ILE A 149 4.66 14.09 -7.66
C ILE A 149 4.09 15.05 -6.58
N GLU A 150 3.07 15.84 -6.90
CA GLU A 150 2.41 16.73 -5.94
C GLU A 150 1.11 16.11 -5.43
N MET A 151 1.22 15.33 -4.34
CA MET A 151 0.05 14.85 -3.60
C MET A 151 -0.25 15.77 -2.42
N VAL A 152 -1.53 16.08 -2.25
CA VAL A 152 -2.02 16.99 -1.21
C VAL A 152 -3.15 16.34 -0.41
N CYS A 153 -3.33 16.90 0.78
CA CYS A 153 -4.55 16.84 1.56
C CYS A 153 -5.46 18.00 1.10
#